data_AF-A0A938B2V3-F1
#
_entry.id   AF-A0A938B2V3-F1
#
_cell.length_a   1.000
_cell.length_b   1.000
_cell.length_c   1.000
_cell.angle_alpha   90.00
_cell.angle_beta   90.00
_cell.angle_gamma   90.00
#
_symmetry.space_group_name_H-M   'P 1'
#
loop_
_entity.id
_entity.type
_entity.pdbx_description
1 polymer ?
#
loop_
_entity_poly.entity_id
_entity_poly.type
_entity_poly.pdbx_seq_one_letter_code
_entity_poly.pdbx_strand_id
1 'polypeptide(L)'
;MALSKRDQEFRLPKISYLDFKMIEADRLMTALFMRLAHHGYGSRLRKRVDKTLDDFVNEFCEHPEKFTGFAAYRDIVSRWVETDLLDIVNRGKANQAIAAPRPLHGFTYRFRNPRHSRAYGTDQHLYELLYHARAGAGQGALEQLKAFCFEGYDPVTERPLPEHILDVETQALLHLSEQVDDARDTQDGRESYPPLCLGAADLLAEDLKRLLFYQRFIPRSVLVDYLKILLCFHLALYHLRLFNLLPALVRRHGADPTCAPTACPMNPRHLTDPHGDCPYRIGLVLDVASQPNTPMARLAERSADVHYRRLPTFIKAYFATRKLDEFATDLLRRSRLGRPAAGYFTVGEVLQLLEPMHKDEREKSFGQRVYSLMQDSASGQDGDLDPELQAVTEMGLSEYDTYIEMLVAVRGAFHRRYLIECLDSLLLKNRPGALLAQGRTKNAPRRFVCDSRLLEVLLQIAVLRPGGTLGYYTGEMRLDELLVFLRERYGLYIDQLPLGDGFTTPSIADRQALRANRQAFIARLQEVGFYRDLSDAYITQTITPRYQIAMDDSAVTPGGVV
;
A
#
# COMPACT_ATOMS: atom_id res chain seq x y z
N MET A 1 28.35 -4.16 15.95
CA MET A 1 28.10 -3.16 17.01
C MET A 1 26.62 -3.12 17.38
N ALA A 2 26.27 -2.99 18.66
CA ALA A 2 24.88 -2.83 19.11
C ALA A 2 24.62 -1.36 19.44
N LEU A 3 24.00 -0.62 18.51
CA LEU A 3 23.47 0.72 18.81
C LEU A 3 22.49 0.66 19.98
N SER A 4 22.36 1.74 20.76
CA SER A 4 21.33 1.82 21.79
C SER A 4 19.92 1.69 21.17
N LYS A 5 18.93 1.26 21.96
CA LYS A 5 17.52 1.16 21.48
C LYS A 5 17.02 2.50 20.91
N ARG A 6 17.46 3.62 21.49
CA ARG A 6 17.11 4.98 21.05
C ARG A 6 17.68 5.26 19.66
N ASP A 7 18.94 4.91 19.42
CA ASP A 7 19.61 5.20 18.15
C ASP A 7 19.07 4.33 17.01
N GLN A 8 18.71 3.08 17.31
CA GLN A 8 18.12 2.13 16.35
C GLN A 8 16.71 2.50 15.89
N GLU A 9 16.00 3.37 16.61
CA GLU A 9 14.61 3.68 16.32
C GLU A 9 14.49 4.45 14.99
N PHE A 10 13.89 3.76 14.00
CA PHE A 10 13.69 4.26 12.65
C PHE A 10 12.24 4.68 12.39
N ARG A 11 11.24 4.01 12.99
CA ARG A 11 9.82 4.25 12.72
C ARG A 11 9.43 5.68 13.14
N LEU A 12 8.73 6.38 12.26
CA LEU A 12 8.13 7.69 12.53
C LEU A 12 6.74 7.78 11.87
N PRO A 13 5.65 7.57 12.63
CA PRO A 13 4.28 7.58 12.10
C PRO A 13 3.86 8.83 11.33
N LYS A 14 4.52 9.97 11.60
CA LYS A 14 4.32 11.25 10.89
C LYS A 14 4.76 11.20 9.41
N ILE A 15 5.55 10.21 9.02
CA ILE A 15 5.96 9.94 7.62
C ILE A 15 5.19 8.73 7.09
N SER A 16 5.29 7.60 7.80
CA SER A 16 4.62 6.34 7.48
C SER A 16 4.47 5.50 8.75
N TYR A 17 3.37 4.75 8.83
CA TYR A 17 3.10 3.84 9.95
C TYR A 17 3.75 2.46 9.75
N LEU A 18 4.29 2.17 8.56
CA LEU A 18 4.87 0.88 8.21
C LEU A 18 6.15 0.60 8.99
N ASP A 19 6.32 -0.67 9.39
CA ASP A 19 7.61 -1.17 9.90
C ASP A 19 8.56 -1.63 8.77
N PHE A 20 8.13 -1.46 7.51
CA PHE A 20 8.84 -1.86 6.29
C PHE A 20 9.25 -3.33 6.25
N LYS A 21 8.40 -4.23 6.72
CA LYS A 21 8.59 -5.69 6.57
C LYS A 21 7.82 -6.21 5.35
N MET A 22 8.10 -7.46 4.98
CA MET A 22 7.29 -8.19 4.00
C MET A 22 5.83 -8.26 4.47
N ILE A 23 4.90 -7.89 3.60
CA ILE A 23 3.46 -7.89 3.87
C ILE A 23 2.78 -8.92 2.96
N GLU A 24 1.73 -9.56 3.48
CA GLU A 24 0.84 -10.41 2.68
C GLU A 24 -0.52 -9.71 2.59
N ALA A 25 -1.11 -9.65 1.40
CA ALA A 25 -2.33 -8.88 1.14
C ALA A 25 -3.53 -9.39 1.95
N ASP A 26 -3.64 -10.70 2.16
CA ASP A 26 -4.67 -11.29 3.01
C ASP A 26 -4.55 -10.81 4.46
N ARG A 27 -3.33 -10.72 4.99
CA ARG A 27 -3.06 -10.25 6.36
C ARG A 27 -3.28 -8.74 6.51
N LEU A 28 -2.98 -7.98 5.47
CA LEU A 28 -3.32 -6.55 5.39
C LEU A 28 -4.84 -6.36 5.50
N MET A 29 -5.63 -7.07 4.68
CA MET A 29 -7.09 -6.97 4.69
C MET A 29 -7.67 -7.41 6.03
N THR A 30 -7.25 -8.56 6.56
CA THR A 30 -7.69 -9.06 7.86
C THR A 30 -7.39 -8.06 8.98
N ALA A 31 -6.22 -7.41 8.95
CA ALA A 31 -5.90 -6.41 9.96
C ALA A 31 -6.68 -5.09 9.77
N LEU A 32 -6.95 -4.69 8.52
CA LEU A 32 -7.77 -3.53 8.20
C LEU A 32 -9.20 -3.68 8.74
N PHE A 33 -9.78 -4.89 8.68
CA PHE A 33 -11.11 -5.16 9.20
C PHE A 33 -11.24 -4.83 10.69
N MET A 34 -10.20 -5.10 11.49
CA MET A 34 -10.17 -4.70 12.90
C MET A 34 -10.36 -3.20 13.07
N ARG A 35 -9.69 -2.41 12.23
CA ARG A 35 -9.75 -0.94 12.29
C ARG A 35 -11.08 -0.41 11.78
N LEU A 36 -11.66 -1.04 10.76
CA LEU A 36 -13.01 -0.69 10.30
C LEU A 36 -14.07 -0.97 11.37
N ALA A 37 -13.97 -2.11 12.05
CA ALA A 37 -14.85 -2.46 13.17
C ALA A 37 -14.71 -1.45 14.33
N HIS A 38 -13.47 -1.10 14.70
CA HIS A 38 -13.17 -0.30 15.89
C HIS A 38 -12.76 1.15 15.60
N HIS A 39 -13.24 1.74 14.50
CA HIS A 39 -13.04 3.16 14.16
C HIS A 39 -11.58 3.64 14.22
N GLY A 40 -10.68 2.84 13.66
CA GLY A 40 -9.25 3.11 13.52
C GLY A 40 -8.37 2.45 14.58
N TYR A 41 -8.97 1.86 15.62
CA TYR A 41 -8.26 1.19 16.69
C TYR A 41 -7.99 -0.27 16.35
N GLY A 42 -6.98 -0.86 17.00
CA GLY A 42 -6.77 -2.29 16.97
C GLY A 42 -7.89 -3.06 17.68
N SER A 43 -7.94 -4.36 17.46
CA SER A 43 -8.80 -5.29 18.19
C SER A 43 -8.01 -6.08 19.21
N ARG A 44 -8.53 -6.21 20.43
CA ARG A 44 -8.03 -7.10 21.48
C ARG A 44 -9.01 -8.25 21.66
N LEU A 45 -8.56 -9.47 21.33
CA LEU A 45 -9.35 -10.70 21.55
C LEU A 45 -9.46 -10.98 23.05
N ARG A 46 -10.67 -11.33 23.53
CA ARG A 46 -10.89 -11.68 24.93
C ARG A 46 -10.20 -12.99 25.33
N LYS A 47 -10.18 -13.96 24.42
CA LYS A 47 -9.48 -15.24 24.56
C LYS A 47 -8.61 -15.49 23.34
N ARG A 48 -7.32 -15.77 23.53
CA ARG A 48 -6.43 -16.21 22.45
C ARG A 48 -6.58 -17.73 22.31
N VAL A 49 -7.21 -18.16 21.23
CA VAL A 49 -7.28 -19.58 20.87
C VAL A 49 -6.69 -19.71 19.48
N ASP A 50 -5.51 -20.34 19.39
CA ASP A 50 -4.94 -20.71 18.11
C ASP A 50 -5.77 -21.87 17.56
N LYS A 51 -6.61 -21.58 16.56
CA LYS A 51 -7.48 -22.58 15.91
C LYS A 51 -6.66 -23.40 14.91
N THR A 52 -6.93 -24.69 14.88
CA THR A 52 -6.40 -25.67 13.93
C THR A 52 -7.36 -25.87 12.75
N LEU A 53 -6.90 -26.55 11.69
CA LEU A 53 -7.77 -26.90 10.56
C LEU A 53 -8.96 -27.75 11.02
N ASP A 54 -8.69 -28.75 11.87
CA ASP A 54 -9.74 -29.62 12.40
C ASP A 54 -10.79 -28.85 13.22
N ASP A 55 -10.40 -27.79 13.94
CA ASP A 55 -11.38 -26.96 14.66
C ASP A 55 -12.40 -26.32 13.72
N PHE A 56 -11.96 -25.83 12.54
CA PHE A 56 -12.86 -25.27 11.54
C PHE A 56 -13.69 -26.36 10.83
N VAL A 57 -13.09 -27.51 10.53
CA VAL A 57 -13.79 -28.63 9.87
C VAL A 57 -14.87 -29.19 10.79
N ASN A 58 -14.57 -29.37 12.08
CA ASN A 58 -15.51 -29.88 13.06
C ASN A 58 -16.69 -28.92 13.21
N GLU A 59 -16.45 -27.60 13.24
CA GLU A 59 -17.52 -26.61 13.25
C GLU A 59 -18.52 -26.82 12.10
N PHE A 60 -18.03 -27.00 10.88
CA PHE A 60 -18.92 -27.21 9.73
C PHE A 60 -19.60 -28.59 9.75
N CYS A 61 -19.02 -29.60 10.39
CA CYS A 61 -19.61 -30.94 10.46
C CYS A 61 -20.58 -31.12 11.64
N GLU A 62 -20.40 -30.38 12.74
CA GLU A 62 -21.17 -30.53 13.98
C GLU A 62 -22.46 -29.68 14.01
N HIS A 63 -22.65 -28.80 13.01
CA HIS A 63 -23.79 -27.89 12.90
C HIS A 63 -24.66 -28.18 11.66
N PRO A 64 -25.38 -29.34 11.60
CA PRO A 64 -26.19 -29.74 10.44
C PRO A 64 -27.36 -28.80 10.14
N GLU A 65 -27.81 -28.02 11.14
CA GLU A 65 -28.81 -26.98 11.00
C GLU A 65 -28.33 -25.79 10.16
N LYS A 66 -27.01 -25.59 10.06
CA LYS A 66 -26.37 -24.57 9.22
C LYS A 66 -25.71 -25.17 7.97
N PHE A 67 -25.14 -26.37 8.09
CA PHE A 67 -24.32 -27.02 7.07
C PHE A 67 -24.84 -28.43 6.75
N THR A 68 -26.02 -28.49 6.13
CA THR A 68 -26.68 -29.76 5.84
C THR A 68 -25.84 -30.65 4.93
N GLY A 69 -25.58 -31.88 5.36
CA GLY A 69 -24.85 -32.89 4.59
C GLY A 69 -23.32 -32.83 4.69
N PHE A 70 -22.74 -31.81 5.33
CA PHE A 70 -21.28 -31.64 5.42
C PHE A 70 -20.60 -32.78 6.19
N ALA A 71 -21.21 -33.24 7.29
CA ALA A 71 -20.69 -34.32 8.12
C ALA A 71 -20.46 -35.64 7.35
N ALA A 72 -21.24 -35.89 6.30
CA ALA A 72 -21.11 -37.09 5.47
C ALA A 72 -19.87 -37.07 4.57
N TYR A 73 -19.28 -35.89 4.32
CA TYR A 73 -18.18 -35.67 3.39
C TYR A 73 -17.03 -34.88 4.03
N ARG A 74 -16.65 -35.26 5.27
CA ARG A 74 -15.64 -34.55 6.07
C ARG A 74 -14.31 -34.34 5.35
N ASP A 75 -13.89 -35.28 4.50
CA ASP A 75 -12.65 -35.19 3.71
C ASP A 75 -12.73 -34.11 2.62
N ILE A 76 -13.87 -33.99 1.95
CA ILE A 76 -14.14 -32.91 0.98
C ILE A 76 -14.19 -31.57 1.70
N VAL A 77 -14.91 -31.48 2.83
CA VAL A 77 -14.97 -30.27 3.66
C VAL A 77 -13.57 -29.86 4.10
N SER A 78 -12.76 -30.79 4.59
CA SER A 78 -11.38 -30.51 5.02
C SER A 78 -10.54 -29.87 3.91
N ARG A 79 -10.61 -30.42 2.69
CA ARG A 79 -9.89 -29.85 1.53
C ARG A 79 -10.39 -28.45 1.19
N TRP A 80 -11.71 -28.27 1.08
CA TRP A 80 -12.32 -26.98 0.76
C TRP A 80 -11.98 -25.91 1.79
N VAL A 81 -12.04 -26.22 3.09
CA VAL A 81 -11.64 -25.28 4.16
C VAL A 81 -10.16 -24.91 4.03
N GLU A 82 -9.28 -25.88 3.80
CA GLU A 82 -7.84 -25.66 3.66
C GLU A 82 -7.47 -24.83 2.41
N THR A 83 -8.18 -25.00 1.30
CA THR A 83 -7.87 -24.33 0.03
C THR A 83 -8.57 -23.00 -0.14
N ASP A 84 -9.85 -22.93 0.20
CA ASP A 84 -10.72 -21.82 -0.21
C ASP A 84 -11.04 -20.85 0.93
N LEU A 85 -10.98 -21.31 2.19
CA LEU A 85 -11.40 -20.50 3.36
C LEU A 85 -10.25 -20.04 4.26
N LEU A 86 -9.07 -20.66 4.23
CA LEU A 86 -7.99 -20.37 5.18
C LEU A 86 -6.72 -19.80 4.53
N ASP A 87 -6.13 -18.75 5.14
CA ASP A 87 -4.75 -18.32 4.89
C ASP A 87 -3.80 -19.16 5.75
N ILE A 88 -2.96 -19.96 5.08
CA ILE A 88 -2.07 -20.94 5.70
C ILE A 88 -0.62 -20.55 5.46
N VAL A 89 0.16 -20.49 6.53
CA VAL A 89 1.60 -20.29 6.47
C VAL A 89 2.34 -21.62 6.44
N ASN A 90 3.47 -21.65 5.74
CA ASN A 90 4.31 -22.84 5.60
C ASN A 90 3.53 -24.08 5.11
N ARG A 91 2.59 -23.88 4.18
CA ARG A 91 1.76 -24.96 3.62
C ARG A 91 2.62 -26.16 3.19
N GLY A 92 2.26 -27.35 3.65
CA GLY A 92 2.97 -28.61 3.38
C GLY A 92 4.26 -28.83 4.16
N LYS A 93 4.58 -27.99 5.15
CA LYS A 93 5.77 -28.16 6.03
C LYS A 93 5.35 -28.54 7.46
N ALA A 94 6.30 -29.09 8.22
CA ALA A 94 6.07 -29.48 9.62
C ALA A 94 5.63 -28.33 10.54
N ASN A 95 5.93 -27.09 10.16
CA ASN A 95 5.52 -25.87 10.87
C ASN A 95 4.36 -25.13 10.17
N GLN A 96 3.49 -25.87 9.49
CA GLN A 96 2.24 -25.36 8.94
C GLN A 96 1.38 -24.77 10.06
N ALA A 97 0.83 -23.57 9.84
CA ALA A 97 -0.08 -22.93 10.78
C ALA A 97 -1.10 -22.07 10.05
N ILE A 98 -2.23 -21.81 10.71
CA ILE A 98 -3.27 -20.91 10.19
C ILE A 98 -2.91 -19.48 10.61
N ALA A 99 -2.84 -18.58 9.63
CA ALA A 99 -2.71 -17.15 9.90
C ALA A 99 -4.05 -16.54 10.28
N ALA A 100 -5.08 -16.76 9.47
CA ALA A 100 -6.46 -16.37 9.69
C ALA A 100 -7.34 -17.06 8.62
N PRO A 101 -8.67 -17.06 8.77
CA PRO A 101 -9.54 -17.26 7.62
C PRO A 101 -9.32 -16.16 6.57
N ARG A 102 -9.53 -16.48 5.30
CA ARG A 102 -9.39 -15.54 4.19
C ARG A 102 -10.32 -14.34 4.40
N PRO A 103 -9.95 -13.15 3.93
CA PRO A 103 -10.66 -11.91 4.23
C PRO A 103 -11.92 -11.71 3.35
N LEU A 104 -12.80 -12.71 3.30
CA LEU A 104 -14.07 -12.63 2.57
C LEU A 104 -15.16 -11.96 3.41
N HIS A 105 -15.10 -12.06 4.74
CA HIS A 105 -16.01 -11.37 5.66
C HIS A 105 -15.27 -10.59 6.74
N GLY A 106 -15.85 -9.47 7.18
CA GLY A 106 -15.25 -8.52 8.11
C GLY A 106 -14.91 -9.10 9.49
N PHE A 107 -15.54 -10.19 9.93
CA PHE A 107 -15.23 -10.80 11.22
C PHE A 107 -14.15 -11.89 11.20
N THR A 108 -13.56 -12.19 10.05
CA THR A 108 -12.49 -13.20 9.97
C THR A 108 -11.27 -12.82 10.82
N TYR A 109 -11.06 -11.52 11.10
CA TYR A 109 -9.98 -11.06 11.98
C TYR A 109 -10.09 -11.56 13.42
N ARG A 110 -11.28 -11.98 13.86
CA ARG A 110 -11.49 -12.51 15.21
C ARG A 110 -10.79 -13.86 15.40
N PHE A 111 -10.53 -14.57 14.30
CA PHE A 111 -9.85 -15.87 14.25
C PHE A 111 -8.38 -15.77 13.86
N ARG A 112 -7.82 -14.56 13.81
CA ARG A 112 -6.41 -14.36 13.43
C ARG A 112 -5.49 -14.95 14.50
N ASN A 113 -4.41 -15.57 14.05
CA ASN A 113 -3.24 -15.86 14.87
C ASN A 113 -2.32 -14.63 14.89
N PRO A 114 -2.15 -13.90 16.02
CA PRO A 114 -1.34 -12.68 16.07
C PRO A 114 0.15 -12.89 15.79
N ARG A 115 0.65 -14.13 15.85
CA ARG A 115 2.04 -14.46 15.48
C ARG A 115 2.22 -14.53 13.97
N HIS A 116 1.23 -15.06 13.25
CA HIS A 116 1.32 -15.31 11.80
C HIS A 116 0.59 -14.27 10.95
N SER A 117 -0.47 -13.64 11.45
CA SER A 117 -1.25 -12.59 10.78
C SER A 117 -0.82 -11.19 11.23
N ARG A 118 0.40 -10.80 10.85
CA ARG A 118 0.96 -9.46 11.13
C ARG A 118 0.91 -8.58 9.89
N ALA A 119 0.32 -7.38 10.04
CA ALA A 119 0.26 -6.37 8.99
C ALA A 119 1.34 -5.27 9.11
N TYR A 120 2.15 -5.28 10.18
CA TYR A 120 3.33 -4.41 10.35
C TYR A 120 3.05 -2.91 10.14
N GLY A 121 1.90 -2.44 10.67
CA GLY A 121 1.47 -1.05 10.60
C GLY A 121 0.85 -0.62 9.26
N THR A 122 0.79 -1.52 8.28
CA THR A 122 0.24 -1.24 6.93
C THR A 122 -1.26 -0.99 6.97
N ASP A 123 -1.98 -1.74 7.81
CA ASP A 123 -3.40 -1.56 8.11
C ASP A 123 -3.68 -0.19 8.72
N GLN A 124 -2.83 0.26 9.65
CA GLN A 124 -2.93 1.60 10.23
C GLN A 124 -2.66 2.66 9.19
N HIS A 125 -1.60 2.50 8.41
CA HIS A 125 -1.25 3.46 7.38
C HIS A 125 -2.39 3.66 6.39
N LEU A 126 -2.99 2.56 5.94
CA LEU A 126 -4.11 2.59 5.01
C LEU A 126 -5.35 3.24 5.62
N TYR A 127 -5.68 2.90 6.87
CA TYR A 127 -6.80 3.54 7.57
C TYR A 127 -6.57 5.04 7.73
N GLU A 128 -5.37 5.48 8.13
CA GLU A 128 -5.04 6.89 8.31
C GLU A 128 -4.97 7.64 6.97
N LEU A 129 -4.52 7.01 5.88
CA LEU A 129 -4.61 7.59 4.53
C LEU A 129 -6.07 7.91 4.19
N LEU A 130 -6.98 6.95 4.37
CA LEU A 130 -8.40 7.17 4.12
C LEU A 130 -9.00 8.19 5.09
N TYR A 131 -8.70 8.10 6.39
CA TYR A 131 -9.25 8.98 7.41
C TYR A 131 -8.91 10.46 7.17
N HIS A 132 -7.71 10.75 6.65
CA HIS A 132 -7.23 12.11 6.38
C HIS A 132 -7.42 12.57 4.92
N ALA A 133 -8.03 11.77 4.06
CA ALA A 133 -8.37 12.22 2.70
C ALA A 133 -9.35 13.39 2.73
N ARG A 134 -9.15 14.36 1.84
CA ARG A 134 -9.82 15.66 1.85
C ARG A 134 -11.27 15.57 1.39
N ALA A 135 -12.03 16.65 1.66
CA ALA A 135 -13.40 16.85 1.19
C ALA A 135 -14.39 15.72 1.53
N GLY A 136 -14.16 15.01 2.64
CA GLY A 136 -15.01 13.89 3.09
C GLY A 136 -14.96 12.65 2.18
N ALA A 137 -14.10 12.63 1.15
CA ALA A 137 -13.96 11.48 0.26
C ALA A 137 -13.50 10.24 1.01
N GLY A 138 -12.60 10.43 1.98
CA GLY A 138 -12.06 9.40 2.85
C GLY A 138 -13.09 8.72 3.75
N GLN A 139 -13.94 9.50 4.40
CA GLN A 139 -14.98 9.04 5.31
C GLN A 139 -16.01 8.22 4.53
N GLY A 140 -16.47 8.71 3.38
CA GLY A 140 -17.36 7.94 2.51
C GLY A 140 -16.72 6.64 1.99
N ALA A 141 -15.42 6.65 1.70
CA ALA A 141 -14.67 5.44 1.33
C ALA A 141 -14.59 4.42 2.49
N LEU A 142 -14.32 4.88 3.73
CA LEU A 142 -14.29 4.03 4.92
C LEU A 142 -15.68 3.44 5.23
N GLU A 143 -16.74 4.23 5.09
CA GLU A 143 -18.12 3.79 5.29
C GLU A 143 -18.52 2.72 4.26
N GLN A 144 -18.26 2.97 2.98
CA GLN A 144 -18.54 1.99 1.91
C GLN A 144 -17.72 0.71 2.10
N LEU A 145 -16.44 0.84 2.44
CA LEU A 145 -15.60 -0.32 2.70
C LEU A 145 -16.10 -1.11 3.91
N LYS A 146 -16.50 -0.43 5.00
CA LYS A 146 -17.08 -1.09 6.18
C LYS A 146 -18.39 -1.79 5.82
N ALA A 147 -19.29 -1.12 5.10
CA ALA A 147 -20.57 -1.70 4.67
C ALA A 147 -20.36 -2.96 3.82
N PHE A 148 -19.43 -2.91 2.86
CA PHE A 148 -19.06 -4.07 2.05
C PHE A 148 -18.45 -5.20 2.91
N CYS A 149 -17.45 -4.90 3.74
CA CYS A 149 -16.74 -5.93 4.50
C CYS A 149 -17.64 -6.66 5.50
N PHE A 150 -18.58 -5.96 6.14
CA PHE A 150 -19.45 -6.49 7.19
C PHE A 150 -20.89 -6.75 6.72
N GLU A 151 -21.08 -6.93 5.41
CA GLU A 151 -22.37 -7.23 4.79
C GLU A 151 -22.99 -8.53 5.34
N GLY A 152 -24.32 -8.53 5.53
CA GLY A 152 -25.05 -9.71 6.04
C GLY A 152 -24.98 -9.88 7.56
N TYR A 153 -24.46 -8.89 8.29
CA TYR A 153 -24.44 -8.88 9.75
C TYR A 153 -25.21 -7.68 10.31
N ASP A 154 -26.05 -7.91 11.31
CA ASP A 154 -26.75 -6.86 12.03
C ASP A 154 -25.90 -6.34 13.20
N PRO A 155 -25.42 -5.08 13.17
CA PRO A 155 -24.62 -4.51 14.24
C PRO A 155 -25.42 -4.26 15.52
N VAL A 156 -26.75 -4.28 15.49
CA VAL A 156 -27.60 -4.07 16.67
C VAL A 156 -27.83 -5.36 17.44
N THR A 157 -28.19 -6.44 16.74
CA THR A 157 -28.43 -7.75 17.36
C THR A 157 -27.16 -8.59 17.48
N GLU A 158 -26.06 -8.14 16.88
CA GLU A 158 -24.77 -8.83 16.81
C GLU A 158 -24.86 -10.23 16.17
N ARG A 159 -25.79 -10.41 15.22
CA ARG A 159 -26.07 -11.70 14.57
C ARG A 159 -26.07 -11.60 13.03
N PRO A 160 -25.76 -12.71 12.33
CA PRO A 160 -25.99 -12.83 10.90
C PRO A 160 -27.46 -12.58 10.53
N LEU A 161 -27.70 -11.91 9.41
CA LEU A 161 -29.02 -11.68 8.83
C LEU A 161 -29.45 -12.94 8.04
N PRO A 162 -30.48 -13.69 8.49
CA PRO A 162 -30.81 -15.00 7.89
C PRO A 162 -31.28 -14.94 6.43
N GLU A 163 -31.89 -13.83 6.02
CA GLU A 163 -32.45 -13.66 4.67
C GLU A 163 -31.45 -13.02 3.69
N HIS A 164 -30.26 -12.63 4.16
CA HIS A 164 -29.26 -11.98 3.30
C HIS A 164 -28.48 -13.02 2.50
N ILE A 165 -28.56 -12.93 1.17
CA ILE A 165 -27.91 -13.89 0.27
C ILE A 165 -26.44 -13.49 0.10
N LEU A 166 -25.55 -14.38 0.54
CA LEU A 166 -24.10 -14.29 0.34
C LEU A 166 -23.61 -15.51 -0.46
N ASP A 167 -22.41 -15.42 -1.04
CA ASP A 167 -21.74 -16.61 -1.57
C ASP A 167 -21.43 -17.62 -0.45
N VAL A 168 -21.31 -18.90 -0.84
CA VAL A 168 -21.17 -20.03 0.08
C VAL A 168 -19.96 -19.85 1.00
N GLU A 169 -18.84 -19.39 0.47
CA GLU A 169 -17.61 -19.15 1.23
C GLU A 169 -17.79 -18.03 2.27
N THR A 170 -18.40 -16.91 1.88
CA THR A 170 -18.65 -15.78 2.78
C THR A 170 -19.67 -16.15 3.85
N GLN A 171 -20.74 -16.85 3.49
CA GLN A 171 -21.75 -17.33 4.44
C GLN A 171 -21.14 -18.30 5.46
N ALA A 172 -20.30 -19.24 5.01
CA ALA A 172 -19.60 -20.16 5.91
C ALA A 172 -18.71 -19.41 6.92
N LEU A 173 -17.95 -18.41 6.46
CA LEU A 173 -17.09 -17.60 7.32
C LEU A 173 -17.88 -16.67 8.27
N LEU A 174 -19.03 -16.17 7.84
CA LEU A 174 -19.92 -15.37 8.67
C LEU A 174 -20.45 -16.20 9.86
N HIS A 175 -20.82 -17.46 9.64
CA HIS A 175 -21.29 -18.33 10.72
C HIS A 175 -20.23 -18.66 11.77
N LEU A 176 -18.94 -18.61 11.42
CA LEU A 176 -17.86 -18.75 12.41
C LEU A 176 -17.89 -17.59 13.43
N SER A 177 -18.28 -16.38 13.00
CA SER A 177 -18.11 -15.14 13.78
C SER A 177 -18.85 -15.08 15.12
N GLU A 178 -19.83 -15.97 15.33
CA GLU A 178 -20.62 -16.09 16.57
C GLU A 178 -19.82 -16.65 17.76
N GLN A 179 -18.62 -17.21 17.52
CA GLN A 179 -17.86 -17.90 18.58
C GLN A 179 -16.89 -17.02 19.38
N VAL A 180 -16.44 -15.90 18.79
CA VAL A 180 -15.30 -15.15 19.31
C VAL A 180 -15.66 -13.69 19.47
N ASP A 181 -15.60 -13.23 20.72
CA ASP A 181 -15.74 -11.82 21.04
C ASP A 181 -14.40 -11.10 21.04
N ASP A 182 -14.46 -9.82 20.69
CA ASP A 182 -13.34 -8.92 20.75
C ASP A 182 -13.73 -7.55 21.31
N ALA A 183 -12.74 -6.73 21.63
CA ALA A 183 -12.93 -5.39 22.13
C ALA A 183 -11.94 -4.42 21.49
N ARG A 184 -12.32 -3.16 21.39
CA ARG A 184 -11.44 -2.07 20.97
C ARG A 184 -10.21 -2.00 21.88
N ASP A 185 -9.03 -1.94 21.28
CA ASP A 185 -7.78 -1.78 22.02
C ASP A 185 -7.47 -0.30 22.26
N THR A 186 -7.70 0.20 23.48
CA THR A 186 -7.52 1.61 23.86
C THR A 186 -6.31 1.86 24.76
N GLN A 187 -5.44 0.87 25.00
CA GLN A 187 -4.38 0.97 26.00
C GLN A 187 -3.44 2.15 25.76
N ASP A 188 -3.00 2.33 24.51
CA ASP A 188 -2.03 3.39 24.13
C ASP A 188 -2.71 4.58 23.40
N GLY A 189 -4.04 4.63 23.38
CA GLY A 189 -4.79 5.55 22.53
C GLY A 189 -4.65 5.22 21.03
N ARG A 190 -5.06 6.16 20.16
CA ARG A 190 -4.87 6.04 18.69
C ARG A 190 -3.88 7.09 18.22
N GLU A 191 -2.72 6.65 17.75
CA GLU A 191 -1.80 7.50 17.01
C GLU A 191 -2.42 7.88 15.65
N SER A 192 -2.86 9.13 15.49
CA SER A 192 -3.42 9.64 14.23
C SER A 192 -2.66 10.89 13.80
N TYR A 193 -1.94 10.76 12.69
CA TYR A 193 -1.17 11.80 12.03
C TYR A 193 -1.56 11.84 10.55
N PRO A 194 -1.70 13.02 9.95
CA PRO A 194 -2.01 13.14 8.54
C PRO A 194 -0.87 12.55 7.69
N PRO A 195 -1.18 11.93 6.55
CA PRO A 195 -0.15 11.40 5.66
C PRO A 195 0.68 12.53 5.07
N LEU A 196 1.96 12.26 4.82
CA LEU A 196 2.87 13.25 4.25
C LEU A 196 2.45 13.70 2.84
N CYS A 197 1.72 12.85 2.10
CA CYS A 197 1.11 13.18 0.81
C CYS A 197 -0.42 13.00 0.86
N LEU A 198 -1.15 14.09 1.14
CA LEU A 198 -2.62 14.10 1.14
C LEU A 198 -3.22 13.78 -0.23
N GLY A 199 -2.60 14.24 -1.33
CA GLY A 199 -3.09 13.91 -2.67
C GLY A 199 -3.10 12.41 -2.98
N ALA A 200 -2.14 11.65 -2.45
CA ALA A 200 -2.15 10.20 -2.61
C ALA A 200 -3.28 9.52 -1.80
N ALA A 201 -3.63 10.08 -0.64
CA ALA A 201 -4.80 9.67 0.13
C ALA A 201 -6.12 9.94 -0.63
N ASP A 202 -6.26 11.11 -1.25
CA ASP A 202 -7.43 11.45 -2.06
C ASP A 202 -7.60 10.51 -3.25
N LEU A 203 -6.50 10.19 -3.93
CA LEU A 203 -6.48 9.26 -5.06
C LEU A 203 -6.96 7.86 -4.66
N LEU A 204 -6.40 7.34 -3.56
CA LEU A 204 -6.82 6.06 -2.98
C LEU A 204 -8.30 6.06 -2.62
N ALA A 205 -8.80 7.11 -1.96
CA ALA A 205 -10.19 7.19 -1.54
C ALA A 205 -11.16 7.20 -2.74
N GLU A 206 -10.85 7.95 -3.80
CA GLU A 206 -11.65 7.99 -5.02
C GLU A 206 -11.63 6.63 -5.75
N ASP A 207 -10.47 6.01 -5.92
CA ASP A 207 -10.35 4.72 -6.62
C ASP A 207 -11.00 3.57 -5.84
N LEU A 208 -10.92 3.60 -4.51
CA LEU A 208 -11.60 2.65 -3.65
C LEU A 208 -13.12 2.75 -3.81
N LYS A 209 -13.68 3.96 -3.84
CA LYS A 209 -15.12 4.19 -4.08
C LYS A 209 -15.55 3.71 -5.46
N ARG A 210 -14.74 3.97 -6.49
CA ARG A 210 -15.01 3.49 -7.86
C ARG A 210 -15.02 1.97 -7.93
N LEU A 211 -14.06 1.31 -7.28
CA LEU A 211 -14.02 -0.15 -7.27
C LEU A 211 -15.19 -0.74 -6.47
N LEU A 212 -15.51 -0.19 -5.29
CA LEU A 212 -16.63 -0.66 -4.46
C LEU A 212 -18.00 -0.41 -5.11
N PHE A 213 -18.12 0.54 -6.03
CA PHE A 213 -19.34 0.72 -6.82
C PHE A 213 -19.74 -0.56 -7.58
N TYR A 214 -18.76 -1.38 -7.96
CA TYR A 214 -18.98 -2.65 -8.64
C TYR A 214 -19.47 -3.79 -7.73
N GLN A 215 -19.65 -3.58 -6.42
CA GLN A 215 -20.06 -4.64 -5.47
C GLN A 215 -21.34 -5.38 -5.85
N ARG A 216 -22.23 -4.75 -6.62
CA ARG A 216 -23.48 -5.37 -7.11
C ARG A 216 -23.33 -6.14 -8.42
N PHE A 217 -22.18 -6.02 -9.09
CA PHE A 217 -21.93 -6.55 -10.44
C PHE A 217 -20.81 -7.60 -10.46
N ILE A 218 -19.90 -7.57 -9.48
CA ILE A 218 -18.75 -8.45 -9.38
C ILE A 218 -18.94 -9.41 -8.20
N PRO A 219 -18.72 -10.73 -8.37
CA PRO A 219 -18.72 -11.67 -7.26
C PRO A 219 -17.77 -11.23 -6.14
N ARG A 220 -18.22 -11.36 -4.90
CA ARG A 220 -17.52 -10.85 -3.71
C ARG A 220 -16.06 -11.33 -3.61
N SER A 221 -15.81 -12.62 -3.84
CA SER A 221 -14.47 -13.20 -3.81
C SER A 221 -13.52 -12.52 -4.81
N VAL A 222 -14.00 -12.24 -6.02
CA VAL A 222 -13.25 -11.52 -7.06
C VAL A 222 -13.01 -10.07 -6.64
N LEU A 223 -14.04 -9.39 -6.12
CA LEU A 223 -13.91 -8.00 -5.68
C LEU A 223 -12.96 -7.85 -4.49
N VAL A 224 -12.93 -8.81 -3.57
CA VAL A 224 -11.96 -8.88 -2.47
C VAL A 224 -10.53 -9.00 -3.00
N ASP A 225 -10.30 -9.81 -4.03
CA ASP A 225 -8.98 -9.91 -4.66
C ASP A 225 -8.60 -8.62 -5.42
N TYR A 226 -9.56 -7.97 -6.09
CA TYR A 226 -9.35 -6.66 -6.69
C TYR A 226 -9.03 -5.57 -5.67
N LEU A 227 -9.70 -5.58 -4.51
CA LEU A 227 -9.41 -4.67 -3.40
C LEU A 227 -7.98 -4.88 -2.89
N LYS A 228 -7.55 -6.13 -2.67
CA LYS A 228 -6.16 -6.42 -2.26
C LYS A 228 -5.14 -5.82 -3.22
N ILE A 229 -5.35 -6.03 -4.53
CA ILE A 229 -4.47 -5.50 -5.57
C ILE A 229 -4.46 -3.97 -5.53
N LEU A 230 -5.63 -3.34 -5.50
CA LEU A 230 -5.78 -1.89 -5.49
C LEU A 230 -5.10 -1.25 -4.25
N LEU A 231 -5.32 -1.82 -3.07
CA LEU A 231 -4.74 -1.32 -1.82
C LEU A 231 -3.21 -1.45 -1.82
N CYS A 232 -2.69 -2.61 -2.21
CA CYS A 232 -1.25 -2.82 -2.37
C CYS A 232 -0.63 -1.85 -3.41
N PHE A 233 -1.31 -1.65 -4.53
CA PHE A 233 -0.92 -0.73 -5.59
C PHE A 233 -0.81 0.72 -5.08
N HIS A 234 -1.85 1.26 -4.43
CA HIS A 234 -1.78 2.62 -3.88
C HIS A 234 -0.74 2.78 -2.77
N LEU A 235 -0.57 1.77 -1.91
CA LEU A 235 0.50 1.76 -0.91
C LEU A 235 1.87 1.81 -1.58
N ALA A 236 2.09 1.07 -2.66
CA ALA A 236 3.34 1.11 -3.40
C ALA A 236 3.59 2.49 -4.02
N LEU A 237 2.59 3.07 -4.71
CA LEU A 237 2.71 4.40 -5.32
C LEU A 237 2.97 5.49 -4.27
N TYR A 238 2.30 5.42 -3.12
CA TYR A 238 2.52 6.35 -2.01
C TYR A 238 3.99 6.33 -1.56
N HIS A 239 4.56 5.14 -1.34
CA HIS A 239 5.93 5.01 -0.87
C HIS A 239 6.97 5.37 -1.93
N LEU A 240 6.74 5.03 -3.21
CA LEU A 240 7.58 5.47 -4.33
C LEU A 240 7.63 7.01 -4.41
N ARG A 241 6.49 7.69 -4.18
CA ARG A 241 6.43 9.15 -4.10
C ARG A 241 7.19 9.69 -2.89
N LEU A 242 7.11 9.04 -1.73
CA LEU A 242 7.84 9.48 -0.53
C LEU A 242 9.36 9.46 -0.72
N PHE A 243 9.88 8.57 -1.57
CA PHE A 243 11.31 8.53 -1.88
C PHE A 243 11.83 9.81 -2.55
N ASN A 244 10.94 10.59 -3.17
CA ASN A 244 11.25 11.92 -3.71
C ASN A 244 10.87 13.03 -2.72
N LEU A 245 9.66 12.94 -2.16
CA LEU A 245 9.07 13.98 -1.32
C LEU A 245 9.91 14.23 -0.05
N LEU A 246 10.17 13.21 0.76
CA LEU A 246 10.81 13.42 2.05
C LEU A 246 12.24 14.00 1.92
N PRO A 247 13.12 13.47 1.03
CA PRO A 247 14.42 14.11 0.79
C PRO A 247 14.33 15.55 0.29
N ALA A 248 13.30 15.90 -0.50
CA ALA A 248 13.09 17.27 -0.93
C ALA A 248 12.70 18.19 0.22
N LEU A 249 11.84 17.73 1.13
CA LEU A 249 11.49 18.49 2.34
C LEU A 249 12.70 18.72 3.24
N VAL A 250 13.56 17.71 3.42
CA VAL A 250 14.81 17.86 4.17
C VAL A 250 15.70 18.92 3.54
N ARG A 251 15.89 18.93 2.22
CA ARG A 251 16.68 19.98 1.54
C ARG A 251 16.08 21.39 1.67
N ARG A 252 14.76 21.48 1.87
CA ARG A 252 14.03 22.75 2.05
C ARG A 252 14.01 23.23 3.50
N HIS A 253 14.48 22.42 4.46
CA HIS A 253 14.36 22.68 5.91
C HIS A 253 12.91 22.96 6.37
N GLY A 254 11.92 22.29 5.75
CA GLY A 254 10.53 22.54 6.10
C GLY A 254 9.53 21.82 5.21
N ALA A 255 8.26 22.20 5.34
CA ALA A 255 7.20 21.71 4.46
C ALA A 255 7.29 22.34 3.06
N ASP A 256 6.69 21.67 2.08
CA ASP A 256 6.42 22.25 0.76
C ASP A 256 5.04 22.93 0.79
N PRO A 257 4.93 24.25 0.52
CA PRO A 257 3.63 24.94 0.46
C PRO A 257 2.65 24.29 -0.51
N THR A 258 3.14 23.69 -1.60
CA THR A 258 2.32 22.97 -2.58
C THR A 258 1.66 21.73 -1.99
N CYS A 259 2.23 21.16 -0.92
CA CYS A 259 1.67 19.99 -0.23
C CYS A 259 0.70 20.37 0.89
N ALA A 260 0.45 21.67 1.14
CA ALA A 260 -0.48 22.10 2.18
C ALA A 260 -1.92 21.60 1.86
N PRO A 261 -2.76 21.29 2.88
CA PRO A 261 -4.08 20.71 2.68
C PRO A 261 -4.97 21.50 1.70
N THR A 262 -4.90 22.83 1.72
CA THR A 262 -5.67 23.74 0.88
C THR A 262 -5.02 24.04 -0.47
N ALA A 263 -3.75 23.72 -0.66
CA ALA A 263 -2.97 24.07 -1.86
C ALA A 263 -2.61 22.86 -2.73
N CYS A 264 -2.70 21.63 -2.20
CA CYS A 264 -2.34 20.44 -2.96
C CYS A 264 -3.20 20.32 -4.23
N PRO A 265 -2.57 20.37 -5.43
CA PRO A 265 -3.27 20.45 -6.71
C PRO A 265 -3.93 19.14 -7.12
N MET A 266 -3.67 18.05 -6.38
CA MET A 266 -4.26 16.76 -6.64
C MET A 266 -5.79 16.83 -6.59
N ASN A 267 -6.44 16.48 -7.69
CA ASN A 267 -7.88 16.27 -7.80
C ASN A 267 -8.14 14.94 -8.53
N PRO A 268 -8.47 13.85 -7.81
CA PRO A 268 -8.63 12.54 -8.42
C PRO A 268 -9.88 12.44 -9.33
N ARG A 269 -10.74 13.45 -9.37
CA ARG A 269 -11.89 13.51 -10.31
C ARG A 269 -11.56 14.19 -11.62
N HIS A 270 -10.43 14.89 -11.72
CA HIS A 270 -9.96 15.42 -12.99
C HIS A 270 -9.36 14.28 -13.83
N LEU A 271 -9.93 14.01 -15.01
CA LEU A 271 -9.63 12.78 -15.76
C LEU A 271 -8.26 12.81 -16.46
N THR A 272 -7.90 13.95 -17.03
CA THR A 272 -6.72 14.08 -17.89
C THR A 272 -5.48 14.60 -17.16
N ASP A 273 -5.67 15.27 -16.03
CA ASP A 273 -4.55 15.78 -15.22
C ASP A 273 -4.93 15.81 -13.74
N PRO A 274 -4.97 14.66 -13.06
CA PRO A 274 -5.39 14.61 -11.67
C PRO A 274 -4.33 15.15 -10.70
N HIS A 275 -3.05 15.23 -11.08
CA HIS A 275 -2.00 15.70 -10.16
C HIS A 275 -1.71 17.20 -10.28
N GLY A 276 -2.15 17.88 -11.35
CA GLY A 276 -1.85 19.30 -11.59
C GLY A 276 -0.35 19.60 -11.41
N ASP A 277 0.02 20.77 -10.90
CA ASP A 277 1.44 21.13 -10.79
C ASP A 277 2.21 20.45 -9.63
N CYS A 278 1.78 19.27 -9.17
CA CYS A 278 2.48 18.51 -8.14
C CYS A 278 3.90 18.14 -8.60
N PRO A 279 4.96 18.58 -7.90
CA PRO A 279 6.35 18.31 -8.30
C PRO A 279 6.82 16.90 -7.91
N TYR A 280 6.01 16.15 -7.18
CA TYR A 280 6.33 14.82 -6.64
C TYR A 280 5.63 13.69 -7.40
N ARG A 281 5.35 13.91 -8.69
CA ARG A 281 4.89 12.86 -9.61
C ARG A 281 5.94 11.75 -9.72
N ILE A 282 5.50 10.55 -10.08
CA ILE A 282 6.37 9.39 -10.36
C ILE A 282 6.08 8.88 -11.76
N GLY A 283 7.11 8.45 -12.47
CA GLY A 283 7.03 7.80 -13.78
C GLY A 283 7.60 6.39 -13.72
N LEU A 284 6.75 5.42 -14.05
CA LEU A 284 7.04 3.99 -14.08
C LEU A 284 6.90 3.52 -15.52
N VAL A 285 8.02 3.21 -16.17
CA VAL A 285 8.01 2.66 -17.54
C VAL A 285 7.77 1.15 -17.45
N LEU A 286 6.69 0.69 -18.06
CA LEU A 286 6.22 -0.70 -17.93
C LEU A 286 6.58 -1.55 -19.14
N ASP A 287 7.11 -2.75 -18.91
CA ASP A 287 7.16 -3.81 -19.92
C ASP A 287 5.89 -4.64 -19.83
N VAL A 288 4.90 -4.34 -20.69
CA VAL A 288 3.60 -5.00 -20.70
C VAL A 288 3.67 -6.37 -21.35
N ALA A 289 4.60 -6.58 -22.28
CA ALA A 289 4.86 -7.91 -22.84
C ALA A 289 5.35 -8.90 -21.77
N SER A 290 5.92 -8.38 -20.67
CA SER A 290 6.49 -9.16 -19.57
C SER A 290 7.58 -10.15 -20.04
N GLN A 291 8.33 -9.76 -21.08
CA GLN A 291 9.35 -10.61 -21.71
C GLN A 291 10.75 -10.11 -21.34
N PRO A 292 11.53 -10.87 -20.55
CA PRO A 292 12.89 -10.47 -20.19
C PRO A 292 13.81 -10.39 -21.41
N ASN A 293 14.90 -9.64 -21.28
CA ASN A 293 15.95 -9.48 -22.30
C ASN A 293 15.54 -8.75 -23.59
N THR A 294 14.32 -8.18 -23.65
CA THR A 294 13.88 -7.32 -24.76
C THR A 294 14.39 -5.88 -24.58
N PRO A 295 14.42 -5.04 -25.65
CA PRO A 295 14.70 -3.61 -25.50
C PRO A 295 13.74 -2.91 -24.54
N MET A 296 12.45 -3.26 -24.58
CA MET A 296 11.46 -2.73 -23.65
C MET A 296 11.74 -3.16 -22.22
N ALA A 297 12.16 -4.42 -22.02
CA ALA A 297 12.53 -4.90 -20.71
C ALA A 297 13.67 -4.10 -20.09
N ARG A 298 14.70 -3.76 -20.88
CA ARG A 298 15.81 -2.91 -20.43
C ARG A 298 15.37 -1.51 -20.00
N LEU A 299 14.39 -0.91 -20.70
CA LEU A 299 13.81 0.37 -20.31
C LEU A 299 13.07 0.27 -18.97
N ALA A 300 12.22 -0.74 -18.81
CA ALA A 300 11.48 -0.93 -17.57
C ALA A 300 12.39 -1.36 -16.38
N GLU A 301 13.50 -2.07 -16.66
CA GLU A 301 14.56 -2.37 -15.67
C GLU A 301 15.29 -1.11 -15.22
N ARG A 302 15.66 -0.23 -16.16
CA ARG A 302 16.23 1.09 -15.86
C ARG A 302 15.27 1.93 -15.02
N SER A 303 13.98 1.92 -15.36
CA SER A 303 12.96 2.63 -14.57
C SER A 303 12.92 2.11 -13.13
N ALA A 304 12.83 0.80 -12.93
CA ALA A 304 12.85 0.20 -11.59
C ALA A 304 14.13 0.53 -10.82
N ASP A 305 15.30 0.39 -11.46
CA ASP A 305 16.59 0.70 -10.83
C ASP A 305 16.66 2.15 -10.32
N VAL A 306 16.17 3.12 -11.10
CA VAL A 306 16.13 4.53 -10.69
C VAL A 306 15.36 4.73 -9.38
N HIS A 307 14.18 4.12 -9.26
CA HIS A 307 13.38 4.25 -8.04
C HIS A 307 14.04 3.56 -6.83
N TYR A 308 14.64 2.40 -7.02
CA TYR A 308 15.35 1.69 -5.94
C TYR A 308 16.66 2.38 -5.53
N ARG A 309 17.31 3.12 -6.42
CA ARG A 309 18.50 3.94 -6.11
C ARG A 309 18.18 5.15 -5.23
N ARG A 310 16.92 5.53 -5.06
CA ARG A 310 16.50 6.60 -4.14
C ARG A 310 16.48 6.18 -2.68
N LEU A 311 16.46 4.87 -2.40
CA LEU A 311 16.35 4.34 -1.04
C LEU A 311 17.42 4.86 -0.08
N PRO A 312 18.73 4.93 -0.41
CA PRO A 312 19.73 5.45 0.51
C PRO A 312 19.44 6.89 0.94
N THR A 313 19.12 7.78 0.00
CA THR A 313 18.77 9.18 0.29
C THR A 313 17.49 9.27 1.12
N PHE A 314 16.49 8.44 0.81
CA PHE A 314 15.26 8.36 1.61
C PHE A 314 15.55 7.90 3.05
N ILE A 315 16.38 6.88 3.25
CA ILE A 315 16.76 6.39 4.58
C ILE A 315 17.47 7.47 5.39
N LYS A 316 18.42 8.19 4.78
CA LYS A 316 19.09 9.34 5.42
C LYS A 316 18.08 10.41 5.83
N ALA A 317 17.18 10.79 4.92
CA ALA A 317 16.13 11.78 5.18
C ALA A 317 15.16 11.33 6.30
N TYR A 318 14.85 10.03 6.36
CA TYR A 318 14.02 9.44 7.41
C TYR A 318 14.70 9.52 8.77
N PHE A 319 15.98 9.10 8.88
CA PHE A 319 16.76 9.23 10.11
C PHE A 319 16.87 10.69 10.55
N ALA A 320 17.22 11.59 9.64
CA ALA A 320 17.29 13.03 9.89
C ALA A 320 15.99 13.53 10.54
N THR A 321 14.85 13.23 9.92
CA THR A 321 13.53 13.65 10.43
C THR A 321 13.19 13.01 11.77
N ARG A 322 13.43 11.70 11.94
CA ARG A 322 13.17 11.00 13.20
C ARG A 322 13.98 11.56 14.36
N LYS A 323 15.27 11.85 14.13
CA LYS A 323 16.15 12.34 15.19
C LYS A 323 15.91 13.82 15.50
N LEU A 324 15.51 14.62 14.51
CA LEU A 324 15.01 15.97 14.75
C LEU A 324 13.68 15.97 15.52
N ASP A 325 12.81 14.98 15.32
CA ASP A 325 11.55 14.86 16.07
C ASP A 325 11.78 14.56 17.57
N GLU A 326 12.75 13.68 17.86
CA GLU A 326 13.23 13.46 19.23
C GLU A 326 13.82 14.75 19.82
N PHE A 327 14.63 15.47 19.03
CA PHE A 327 15.22 16.74 19.45
C PHE A 327 14.16 17.82 19.73
N ALA A 328 13.13 17.94 18.89
CA ALA A 328 11.99 18.82 19.10
C ALA A 328 11.27 18.51 20.43
N THR A 329 11.07 17.22 20.71
CA THR A 329 10.46 16.76 21.97
C THR A 329 11.33 17.10 23.19
N ASP A 330 12.65 16.93 23.08
CA ASP A 330 13.60 17.29 24.14
C ASP A 330 13.64 18.81 24.39
N LEU A 331 13.59 19.63 23.32
CA LEU A 331 13.50 21.09 23.44
C LEU A 331 12.18 21.55 24.06
N LEU A 332 11.05 20.91 23.70
CA LEU A 332 9.75 21.17 24.31
C LEU A 332 9.77 20.87 25.81
N ARG A 333 10.35 19.74 26.23
CA ARG A 333 10.51 19.39 27.66
C ARG A 333 11.36 20.40 28.41
N ARG A 334 12.36 21.00 27.76
CA ARG A 334 13.22 22.05 28.31
C ARG A 334 12.63 23.45 28.18
N SER A 335 11.39 23.58 27.71
CA SER A 335 10.70 24.86 27.47
C SER A 335 11.44 25.81 26.50
N ARG A 336 12.23 25.25 25.57
CA ARG A 336 12.94 26.00 24.51
C ARG A 336 12.16 26.06 23.19
N LEU A 337 11.10 25.27 23.07
CA LEU A 337 10.11 25.36 22.00
C LEU A 337 8.72 25.48 22.59
N GLY A 338 7.84 26.21 21.89
CA GLY A 338 6.42 26.28 22.21
C GLY A 338 5.69 24.96 21.93
N ARG A 339 4.54 24.76 22.57
CA ARG A 339 3.67 23.61 22.27
C ARG A 339 3.10 23.78 20.85
N PRO A 340 3.21 22.76 19.98
CA PRO A 340 2.66 22.82 18.63
C PRO A 340 1.13 22.84 18.68
N ALA A 341 0.50 23.55 17.73
CA ALA A 341 -0.95 23.74 17.69
C ALA A 341 -1.73 22.41 17.56
N ALA A 342 -1.17 21.44 16.82
CA ALA A 342 -1.77 20.12 16.61
C ALA A 342 -1.54 19.14 17.79
N GLY A 343 -0.86 19.56 18.86
CA GLY A 343 -0.46 18.70 19.97
C GLY A 343 0.76 17.79 19.68
N TYR A 344 1.25 17.80 18.44
CA TYR A 344 2.49 17.17 17.99
C TYR A 344 3.19 18.05 16.95
N PHE A 345 4.51 17.94 16.83
CA PHE A 345 5.26 18.61 15.76
C PHE A 345 5.05 17.88 14.43
N THR A 346 4.61 18.58 13.39
CA THR A 346 4.53 18.09 12.01
C THR A 346 5.92 17.85 11.43
N VAL A 347 6.02 17.09 10.33
CA VAL A 347 7.31 16.91 9.62
C VAL A 347 7.90 18.26 9.20
N GLY A 348 7.07 19.20 8.75
CA GLY A 348 7.52 20.55 8.39
C GLY A 348 8.15 21.30 9.57
N GLU A 349 7.47 21.34 10.72
CA GLU A 349 7.97 22.00 11.94
C GLU A 349 9.24 21.31 12.47
N VAL A 350 9.33 19.98 12.38
CA VAL A 350 10.54 19.24 12.77
C VAL A 350 11.72 19.61 11.87
N LEU A 351 11.50 19.72 10.56
CA LEU A 351 12.56 20.05 9.61
C LEU A 351 13.03 21.51 9.70
N GLN A 352 12.19 22.42 10.20
CA GLN A 352 12.60 23.81 10.51
C GLN A 352 13.70 23.88 11.57
N LEU A 353 13.92 22.83 12.36
CA LEU A 353 15.06 22.75 13.30
C LEU A 353 16.42 22.63 12.60
N LEU A 354 16.45 22.50 11.27
CA LEU A 354 17.65 22.62 10.47
C LEU A 354 18.08 24.08 10.25
N GLU A 355 17.18 25.06 10.44
CA GLU A 355 17.46 26.47 10.25
C GLU A 355 18.59 26.99 11.16
N PRO A 356 19.35 28.03 10.75
CA PRO A 356 20.51 28.54 11.49
C PRO A 356 20.23 28.93 12.94
N MET A 357 19.01 29.39 13.25
CA MET A 357 18.64 29.82 14.61
C MET A 357 18.70 28.69 15.65
N HIS A 358 18.62 27.42 15.21
CA HIS A 358 18.69 26.25 16.09
C HIS A 358 20.07 25.58 16.07
N LYS A 359 21.03 26.11 15.31
CA LYS A 359 22.33 25.48 15.07
C LYS A 359 23.05 25.16 16.37
N ASP A 360 23.25 26.13 17.26
CA ASP A 360 24.07 25.93 18.46
C ASP A 360 23.48 24.88 19.41
N GLU A 361 22.15 24.89 19.60
CA GLU A 361 21.47 23.89 20.42
C GLU A 361 21.49 22.51 19.79
N ARG A 362 21.33 22.45 18.46
CA ARG A 362 21.40 21.22 17.69
C ARG A 362 22.79 20.61 17.78
N GLU A 363 23.84 21.35 17.42
CA GLU A 363 25.22 20.83 17.47
C GLU A 363 25.59 20.38 18.90
N LYS A 364 25.21 21.14 19.93
CA LYS A 364 25.43 20.73 21.33
C LYS A 364 24.71 19.42 21.67
N SER A 365 23.44 19.29 21.28
CA SER A 365 22.65 18.10 21.60
C SER A 365 23.14 16.87 20.84
N PHE A 366 23.52 17.02 19.57
CA PHE A 366 23.96 15.91 18.74
C PHE A 366 25.41 15.53 19.01
N GLY A 367 26.29 16.48 19.38
CA GLY A 367 27.65 16.17 19.80
C GLY A 367 27.70 15.30 21.06
N GLN A 368 26.76 15.50 22.01
CA GLN A 368 26.59 14.58 23.14
C GLN A 368 26.20 13.16 22.70
N ARG A 369 25.39 13.03 21.64
CA ARG A 369 24.99 11.72 21.09
C ARG A 369 26.13 11.06 20.33
N VAL A 370 26.89 11.81 19.53
CA VAL A 370 28.11 11.34 18.85
C VAL A 370 29.09 10.80 19.89
N TYR A 371 29.38 11.59 20.94
CA TYR A 371 30.28 11.18 22.00
C TYR A 371 29.83 9.90 22.72
N SER A 372 28.53 9.76 23.03
CA SER A 372 27.97 8.53 23.60
C SER A 372 28.13 7.34 22.66
N LEU A 373 27.82 7.53 21.37
CA LEU A 373 27.90 6.46 20.37
C LEU A 373 29.35 5.98 20.16
N MET A 374 30.31 6.89 20.18
CA MET A 374 31.74 6.56 20.10
C MET A 374 32.22 5.78 21.34
N GLN A 375 31.79 6.17 22.55
CA GLN A 375 32.12 5.41 23.77
C GLN A 375 31.50 4.01 23.77
N ASP A 376 30.24 3.89 23.37
CA ASP A 376 29.56 2.60 23.26
C ASP A 376 30.20 1.70 22.18
N SER A 377 30.81 2.30 21.15
CA SER A 377 31.58 1.59 20.12
C SER A 377 32.90 1.06 20.67
N ALA A 378 33.68 1.93 21.32
CA ALA A 378 35.02 1.63 21.82
C ALA A 378 35.01 0.67 23.03
N SER A 379 33.88 0.51 23.71
CA SER A 379 33.70 -0.47 24.79
C SER A 379 33.35 -1.89 24.30
N GLY A 380 33.33 -2.11 22.97
CA GLY A 380 33.20 -3.44 22.35
C GLY A 380 34.44 -4.33 22.53
N GLN A 381 34.32 -5.62 22.17
CA GLN A 381 35.32 -6.67 22.46
C GLN A 381 36.76 -6.39 21.97
N ASP A 382 36.95 -5.49 20.99
CA ASP A 382 38.25 -5.19 20.38
C ASP A 382 38.82 -3.80 20.75
N GLY A 383 38.12 -2.97 21.52
CA GLY A 383 38.60 -1.64 21.94
C GLY A 383 38.69 -0.55 20.85
N ASP A 384 38.73 -0.95 19.58
CA ASP A 384 38.81 -0.06 18.42
C ASP A 384 37.43 0.37 17.91
N LEU A 385 37.36 1.60 17.38
CA LEU A 385 36.18 2.12 16.70
C LEU A 385 35.90 1.32 15.42
N ASP A 386 34.62 1.10 15.12
CA ASP A 386 34.21 0.50 13.84
C ASP A 386 34.79 1.33 12.67
N PRO A 387 35.49 0.73 11.69
CA PRO A 387 36.12 1.45 10.59
C PRO A 387 35.16 2.35 9.80
N GLU A 388 33.88 1.98 9.68
CA GLU A 388 32.88 2.82 9.01
C GLU A 388 32.57 4.09 9.83
N LEU A 389 32.53 3.98 11.17
CA LEU A 389 32.32 5.13 12.04
C LEU A 389 33.54 6.05 12.08
N GLN A 390 34.74 5.46 12.10
CA GLN A 390 35.98 6.23 12.02
C GLN A 390 36.03 7.04 10.71
N ALA A 391 35.72 6.41 9.57
CA ALA A 391 35.66 7.09 8.28
C ALA A 391 34.67 8.27 8.29
N VAL A 392 33.53 8.15 8.96
CA VAL A 392 32.56 9.26 9.11
C VAL A 392 33.14 10.41 9.95
N THR A 393 33.82 10.12 11.06
CA THR A 393 34.43 11.18 11.90
C THR A 393 35.52 11.96 11.19
N GLU A 394 36.24 11.33 10.26
CA GLU A 394 37.31 11.94 9.47
C GLU A 394 36.79 12.89 8.37
N MET A 395 35.46 12.89 8.09
CA MET A 395 34.86 13.75 7.05
C MET A 395 34.72 15.23 7.44
N GLY A 396 34.92 15.58 8.73
CA GLY A 396 34.83 16.97 9.20
C GLY A 396 33.43 17.60 9.08
N LEU A 397 32.38 16.79 9.23
CA LEU A 397 30.99 17.22 9.20
C LEU A 397 30.59 17.94 10.50
N SER A 398 29.42 18.59 10.52
CA SER A 398 28.84 19.08 11.77
C SER A 398 28.49 17.91 12.70
N GLU A 399 28.28 18.15 14.00
CA GLU A 399 27.93 17.10 14.95
C GLU A 399 26.60 16.42 14.59
N TYR A 400 25.63 17.23 14.13
CA TYR A 400 24.36 16.71 13.61
C TYR A 400 24.56 15.79 12.40
N ASP A 401 25.28 16.26 11.38
CA ASP A 401 25.49 15.48 10.16
C ASP A 401 26.32 14.23 10.42
N THR A 402 27.35 14.33 11.27
CA THR A 402 28.17 13.21 11.75
C THR A 402 27.29 12.15 12.39
N TYR A 403 26.40 12.53 13.32
CA TYR A 403 25.50 11.58 13.96
C TYR A 403 24.58 10.87 12.96
N ILE A 404 23.98 11.60 12.01
CA ILE A 404 23.10 10.99 11.00
C ILE A 404 23.88 10.03 10.10
N GLU A 405 25.09 10.40 9.65
CA GLU A 405 25.93 9.54 8.81
C GLU A 405 26.38 8.28 9.57
N MET A 406 26.71 8.39 10.87
CA MET A 406 27.00 7.23 11.72
C MET A 406 25.82 6.24 11.77
N LEU A 407 24.59 6.74 11.93
CA LEU A 407 23.40 5.88 11.91
C LEU A 407 23.19 5.22 10.54
N VAL A 408 23.41 5.96 9.45
CA VAL A 408 23.27 5.44 8.08
C VAL A 408 24.35 4.41 7.76
N ALA A 409 25.59 4.59 8.21
CA ALA A 409 26.65 3.59 8.07
C ALA A 409 26.23 2.27 8.74
N VAL A 410 25.90 2.32 10.03
CA VAL A 410 25.61 1.11 10.82
C VAL A 410 24.29 0.43 10.43
N ARG A 411 23.26 1.20 10.04
CA ARG A 411 21.87 0.68 9.86
C ARG A 411 21.30 0.88 8.47
N GLY A 412 21.94 1.63 7.59
CA GLY A 412 21.43 1.95 6.27
C GLY A 412 21.18 0.71 5.42
N ALA A 413 22.14 -0.22 5.39
CA ALA A 413 21.99 -1.49 4.66
C ALA A 413 20.85 -2.36 5.21
N PHE A 414 20.67 -2.38 6.54
CA PHE A 414 19.57 -3.09 7.19
C PHE A 414 18.22 -2.53 6.76
N HIS A 415 18.02 -1.21 6.87
CA HIS A 415 16.75 -0.58 6.50
C HIS A 415 16.49 -0.69 5.00
N ARG A 416 17.53 -0.56 4.17
CA ARG A 416 17.43 -0.74 2.71
C ARG A 416 16.91 -2.13 2.35
N ARG A 417 17.41 -3.20 2.97
CA ARG A 417 16.92 -4.57 2.72
C ARG A 417 15.42 -4.69 3.02
N TYR A 418 14.99 -4.23 4.18
CA TYR A 418 13.59 -4.30 4.60
C TYR A 418 12.67 -3.43 3.74
N LEU A 419 13.08 -2.21 3.40
CA LEU A 419 12.35 -1.37 2.45
C LEU A 419 12.19 -2.03 1.09
N ILE A 420 13.23 -2.71 0.58
CA ILE A 420 13.16 -3.48 -0.65
C ILE A 420 12.16 -4.62 -0.54
N GLU A 421 12.20 -5.41 0.54
CA GLU A 421 11.26 -6.53 0.76
C GLU A 421 9.82 -6.03 0.88
N CYS A 422 9.61 -4.94 1.60
CA CYS A 422 8.31 -4.29 1.75
C CYS A 422 7.78 -3.82 0.39
N LEU A 423 8.59 -3.07 -0.37
CA LEU A 423 8.20 -2.56 -1.69
C LEU A 423 7.93 -3.70 -2.68
N ASP A 424 8.76 -4.74 -2.69
CA ASP A 424 8.54 -5.95 -3.51
C ASP A 424 7.18 -6.61 -3.16
N SER A 425 6.80 -6.62 -1.88
CA SER A 425 5.50 -7.17 -1.45
C SER A 425 4.31 -6.28 -1.82
N LEU A 426 4.43 -4.95 -1.69
CA LEU A 426 3.40 -4.00 -2.08
C LEU A 426 3.19 -3.96 -3.61
N LEU A 427 4.26 -4.15 -4.39
CA LEU A 427 4.19 -4.26 -5.85
C LEU A 427 3.78 -5.67 -6.33
N LEU A 428 3.41 -6.57 -5.41
CA LEU A 428 3.00 -7.94 -5.67
C LEU A 428 4.00 -8.70 -6.57
N LYS A 429 5.30 -8.56 -6.30
CA LYS A 429 6.38 -9.03 -7.18
C LYS A 429 6.19 -10.50 -7.59
N ASN A 430 6.09 -10.76 -8.89
CA ASN A 430 5.89 -12.10 -9.48
C ASN A 430 4.61 -12.83 -9.00
N ARG A 431 3.57 -12.10 -8.58
CA ARG A 431 2.27 -12.65 -8.16
C ARG A 431 1.14 -12.09 -9.04
N PRO A 432 -0.07 -12.68 -9.03
CA PRO A 432 -1.23 -12.07 -9.66
C PRO A 432 -1.44 -10.64 -9.14
N GLY A 433 -1.66 -9.69 -10.04
CA GLY A 433 -1.73 -8.25 -9.74
C GLY A 433 -0.37 -7.55 -9.68
N ALA A 434 0.72 -8.20 -10.09
CA ALA A 434 2.06 -7.61 -10.08
C ALA A 434 2.18 -6.30 -10.88
N LEU A 435 2.81 -5.31 -10.25
CA LEU A 435 3.44 -4.16 -10.92
C LEU A 435 4.95 -4.38 -11.08
N LEU A 436 5.50 -5.47 -10.52
CA LEU A 436 6.93 -5.75 -10.52
C LEU A 436 7.21 -7.22 -10.87
N ALA A 437 8.17 -7.43 -11.77
CA ALA A 437 8.73 -8.73 -12.06
C ALA A 437 10.22 -8.76 -11.76
N GLN A 438 10.73 -9.95 -11.46
CA GLN A 438 12.16 -10.21 -11.34
C GLN A 438 12.45 -11.65 -11.74
N GLY A 439 13.44 -11.85 -12.59
CA GLY A 439 13.88 -13.17 -13.02
C GLY A 439 14.33 -14.05 -11.84
N ARG A 440 14.30 -15.38 -12.04
CA ARG A 440 14.69 -16.35 -11.00
C ARG A 440 16.20 -16.45 -10.76
N THR A 441 17.01 -15.89 -11.65
CA THR A 441 18.47 -15.91 -11.51
C THR A 441 18.93 -14.98 -10.39
N LYS A 442 20.03 -15.35 -9.73
CA LYS A 442 20.65 -14.51 -8.70
C LYS A 442 20.96 -13.13 -9.30
N ASN A 443 20.56 -12.07 -8.60
CA ASN A 443 20.75 -10.67 -9.00
C ASN A 443 20.06 -10.27 -10.32
N ALA A 444 19.03 -11.00 -10.77
CA ALA A 444 18.21 -10.53 -11.89
C ALA A 444 17.70 -9.11 -11.62
N PRO A 445 17.71 -8.20 -12.61
CA PRO A 445 17.17 -6.87 -12.42
C PRO A 445 15.66 -6.94 -12.16
N ARG A 446 15.18 -6.00 -11.35
CA ARG A 446 13.74 -5.76 -11.17
C ARG A 446 13.24 -5.00 -12.38
N ARG A 447 12.01 -5.28 -12.79
CA ARG A 447 11.36 -4.64 -13.94
C ARG A 447 9.92 -4.32 -13.61
N PHE A 448 9.47 -3.09 -13.90
CA PHE A 448 8.04 -2.80 -13.81
C PHE A 448 7.27 -3.46 -14.95
N VAL A 449 6.16 -4.09 -14.61
CA VAL A 449 5.27 -4.82 -15.53
C VAL A 449 3.82 -4.45 -15.23
N CYS A 450 2.88 -4.88 -16.07
CA CYS A 450 1.46 -4.78 -15.76
C CYS A 450 0.83 -6.16 -15.88
N ASP A 451 0.67 -6.86 -14.76
CA ASP A 451 -0.02 -8.14 -14.75
C ASP A 451 -1.49 -7.99 -15.15
N SER A 452 -2.06 -9.02 -15.79
CA SER A 452 -3.44 -9.01 -16.27
C SER A 452 -4.45 -8.67 -15.17
N ARG A 453 -4.26 -9.13 -13.93
CA ARG A 453 -5.20 -8.79 -12.84
C ARG A 453 -5.10 -7.34 -12.39
N LEU A 454 -3.90 -6.77 -12.37
CA LEU A 454 -3.74 -5.33 -12.12
C LEU A 454 -4.40 -4.52 -13.23
N LEU A 455 -4.18 -4.91 -14.48
CA LEU A 455 -4.78 -4.27 -15.64
C LEU A 455 -6.32 -4.30 -15.56
N GLU A 456 -6.93 -5.44 -15.23
CA GLU A 456 -8.38 -5.54 -15.01
C GLU A 456 -8.88 -4.53 -13.97
N VAL A 457 -8.24 -4.44 -12.80
CA VAL A 457 -8.63 -3.50 -11.74
C VAL A 457 -8.57 -2.05 -12.24
N LEU A 458 -7.48 -1.66 -12.89
CA LEU A 458 -7.30 -0.31 -13.40
C LEU A 458 -8.28 0.02 -14.53
N LEU A 459 -8.63 -0.95 -15.38
CA LEU A 459 -9.60 -0.76 -16.45
C LEU A 459 -11.01 -0.52 -15.91
N GLN A 460 -11.45 -1.27 -14.90
CA GLN A 460 -12.74 -1.04 -14.25
C GLN A 460 -12.82 0.40 -13.69
N ILE A 461 -11.74 0.89 -13.10
CA ILE A 461 -11.66 2.27 -12.58
C ILE A 461 -11.66 3.30 -13.73
N ALA A 462 -11.00 2.99 -14.86
CA ALA A 462 -10.85 3.89 -16.00
C ALA A 462 -12.17 4.12 -16.76
N VAL A 463 -12.93 3.05 -17.01
CA VAL A 463 -14.19 3.11 -17.77
C VAL A 463 -15.37 3.66 -16.97
N LEU A 464 -15.23 3.76 -15.64
CA LEU A 464 -16.26 4.30 -14.75
C LEU A 464 -16.19 5.83 -14.70
N ARG A 465 -17.28 6.49 -15.13
CA ARG A 465 -17.40 7.95 -15.22
C ARG A 465 -18.36 8.47 -14.15
N PRO A 466 -18.07 9.63 -13.52
CA PRO A 466 -19.00 10.23 -12.57
C PRO A 466 -20.27 10.73 -13.29
N GLY A 467 -21.42 10.60 -12.63
CA GLY A 467 -22.73 11.03 -13.14
C GLY A 467 -23.74 9.87 -13.24
N GLY A 468 -24.92 10.16 -13.81
CA GLY A 468 -26.02 9.19 -13.94
C GLY A 468 -26.81 8.97 -12.65
N THR A 469 -27.88 8.17 -12.73
CA THR A 469 -28.85 7.97 -11.63
C THR A 469 -28.23 7.34 -10.38
N LEU A 470 -27.25 6.46 -10.56
CA LEU A 470 -26.53 5.78 -9.48
C LEU A 470 -25.26 6.52 -9.03
N GLY A 471 -24.98 7.71 -9.58
CA GLY A 471 -23.80 8.52 -9.29
C GLY A 471 -22.53 8.15 -10.08
N TYR A 472 -22.49 6.95 -10.66
CA TYR A 472 -21.53 6.57 -11.70
C TYR A 472 -22.24 5.78 -12.83
N TYR A 473 -21.65 5.86 -14.03
CA TYR A 473 -22.02 5.04 -15.18
C TYR A 473 -20.75 4.57 -15.90
N THR A 474 -20.84 3.48 -16.66
CA THR A 474 -19.70 3.03 -17.47
C THR A 474 -19.78 3.58 -18.88
N GLY A 475 -18.66 4.07 -19.40
CA GLY A 475 -18.56 4.56 -20.77
C GLY A 475 -17.40 3.92 -21.51
N GLU A 476 -17.55 3.78 -22.83
CA GLU A 476 -16.43 3.41 -23.70
C GLU A 476 -15.32 4.47 -23.64
N MET A 477 -14.07 4.04 -23.85
CA MET A 477 -12.90 4.90 -23.83
C MET A 477 -12.00 4.56 -25.02
N ARG A 478 -11.35 5.56 -25.62
CA ARG A 478 -10.38 5.30 -26.70
C ARG A 478 -9.06 4.78 -26.15
N LEU A 479 -8.30 4.02 -26.95
CA LEU A 479 -6.98 3.53 -26.53
C LEU A 479 -6.03 4.65 -26.08
N ASP A 480 -6.00 5.77 -26.82
CA ASP A 480 -5.14 6.91 -26.48
C ASP A 480 -5.58 7.59 -25.18
N GLU A 481 -6.89 7.63 -24.90
CA GLU A 481 -7.43 8.17 -23.65
C GLU A 481 -7.05 7.28 -22.46
N LEU A 482 -7.06 5.96 -22.63
CA LEU A 482 -6.60 5.02 -21.61
C LEU A 482 -5.10 5.17 -21.32
N LEU A 483 -4.28 5.31 -22.37
CA LEU A 483 -2.83 5.54 -22.21
C LEU A 483 -2.57 6.86 -21.46
N VAL A 484 -3.32 7.91 -21.76
CA VAL A 484 -3.29 9.18 -21.00
C VAL A 484 -3.76 8.97 -19.56
N PHE A 485 -4.87 8.27 -19.34
CA PHE A 485 -5.42 8.00 -18.01
C PHE A 485 -4.41 7.27 -17.12
N LEU A 486 -3.82 6.17 -17.60
CA LEU A 486 -2.84 5.39 -16.83
C LEU A 486 -1.57 6.21 -16.53
N ARG A 487 -1.10 7.00 -17.50
CA ARG A 487 0.08 7.85 -17.35
C ARG A 487 -0.16 9.00 -16.38
N GLU A 488 -1.21 9.78 -16.59
CA GLU A 488 -1.46 11.00 -15.81
C GLU A 488 -2.02 10.67 -14.43
N ARG A 489 -2.84 9.61 -14.28
CA ARG A 489 -3.40 9.23 -12.97
C ARG A 489 -2.42 8.51 -12.07
N TYR A 490 -1.63 7.59 -12.63
CA TYR A 490 -0.82 6.67 -11.82
C TYR A 490 0.68 6.76 -12.10
N GLY A 491 1.08 7.50 -13.14
CA GLY A 491 2.47 7.52 -13.57
C GLY A 491 2.87 6.26 -14.33
N LEU A 492 1.93 5.55 -14.95
CA LEU A 492 2.21 4.31 -15.69
C LEU A 492 2.45 4.61 -17.17
N TYR A 493 3.70 4.48 -17.61
CA TYR A 493 4.16 4.80 -18.96
C TYR A 493 4.28 3.51 -19.78
N ILE A 494 3.54 3.43 -20.90
CA ILE A 494 3.49 2.25 -21.77
C ILE A 494 4.08 2.56 -23.15
N ASP A 495 3.67 3.67 -23.75
CA ASP A 495 4.01 4.06 -25.12
C ASP A 495 4.99 5.25 -25.21
N GLN A 496 5.36 5.83 -24.06
CA GLN A 496 6.20 7.02 -23.94
C GLN A 496 7.18 6.89 -22.77
N LEU A 497 8.19 7.77 -22.70
CA LEU A 497 9.08 7.89 -21.55
C LEU A 497 8.71 9.12 -20.69
N PRO A 498 8.85 9.06 -19.36
CA PRO A 498 8.66 10.22 -18.50
C PRO A 498 9.74 11.28 -18.76
N LEU A 499 9.38 12.55 -18.53
CA LEU A 499 10.34 13.65 -18.43
C LEU A 499 10.98 13.60 -17.03
N GLY A 500 12.12 12.92 -16.93
CA GLY A 500 12.79 12.64 -15.65
C GLY A 500 12.73 11.17 -15.27
N ASP A 501 12.83 10.86 -13.98
CA ASP A 501 12.89 9.47 -13.47
C ASP A 501 13.90 8.58 -14.20
N GLY A 502 15.05 9.18 -14.52
CA GLY A 502 16.17 8.52 -15.19
C GLY A 502 16.03 8.40 -16.69
N PHE A 503 15.08 9.11 -17.32
CA PHE A 503 14.93 9.20 -18.77
C PHE A 503 15.12 10.62 -19.30
N THR A 504 15.52 10.67 -20.56
CA THR A 504 15.69 11.89 -21.37
C THR A 504 14.92 11.69 -22.69
N THR A 505 15.16 12.54 -23.69
CA THR A 505 14.58 12.38 -25.02
C THR A 505 14.82 10.97 -25.58
N PRO A 506 13.77 10.25 -26.02
CA PRO A 506 13.90 8.88 -26.49
C PRO A 506 14.73 8.78 -27.78
N SER A 507 15.61 7.79 -27.85
CA SER A 507 16.34 7.41 -29.05
C SER A 507 15.44 6.71 -30.08
N ILE A 508 15.95 6.45 -31.29
CA ILE A 508 15.22 5.68 -32.32
C ILE A 508 14.89 4.27 -31.81
N ALA A 509 15.85 3.63 -31.14
CA ALA A 509 15.65 2.30 -30.56
C ALA A 509 14.59 2.31 -29.45
N ASP A 510 14.56 3.35 -28.60
CA ASP A 510 13.55 3.49 -27.56
C ASP A 510 12.16 3.64 -28.17
N ARG A 511 12.01 4.47 -29.22
CA ARG A 511 10.73 4.63 -29.93
C ARG A 511 10.25 3.32 -30.55
N GLN A 512 11.15 2.49 -31.08
CA GLN A 512 10.79 1.18 -31.61
C GLN A 512 10.33 0.24 -30.49
N ALA A 513 11.03 0.22 -29.35
CA ALA A 513 10.65 -0.58 -28.19
C ALA A 513 9.27 -0.19 -27.65
N LEU A 514 9.00 1.12 -27.53
CA LEU A 514 7.71 1.66 -27.06
C LEU A 514 6.56 1.33 -28.03
N ARG A 515 6.79 1.39 -29.34
CA ARG A 515 5.80 0.96 -30.34
C ARG A 515 5.45 -0.52 -30.20
N ALA A 516 6.46 -1.38 -30.02
CA ALA A 516 6.24 -2.80 -29.80
C ALA A 516 5.49 -3.05 -28.47
N ASN A 517 5.82 -2.30 -27.42
CA ASN A 517 5.13 -2.39 -26.13
C ASN A 517 3.66 -1.95 -26.21
N ARG A 518 3.35 -0.91 -27.01
CA ARG A 518 1.96 -0.51 -27.29
C ARG A 518 1.17 -1.65 -27.95
N GLN A 519 1.79 -2.38 -28.90
CA GLN A 519 1.14 -3.54 -29.52
C GLN A 519 0.91 -4.68 -28.53
N ALA A 520 1.89 -4.95 -27.67
CA ALA A 520 1.73 -5.93 -26.58
C ALA A 520 0.62 -5.53 -25.60
N PHE A 521 0.46 -4.23 -25.33
CA PHE A 521 -0.64 -3.72 -24.52
C PHE A 521 -2.00 -3.95 -25.17
N ILE A 522 -2.15 -3.70 -26.48
CA ILE A 522 -3.38 -4.01 -27.22
C ILE A 522 -3.72 -5.50 -27.12
N ALA A 523 -2.74 -6.38 -27.34
CA ALA A 523 -2.93 -7.82 -27.20
C ALA A 523 -3.38 -8.20 -25.78
N ARG A 524 -2.78 -7.61 -24.74
CA ARG A 524 -3.21 -7.81 -23.35
C ARG A 524 -4.65 -7.35 -23.10
N LEU A 525 -5.07 -6.21 -23.65
CA LEU A 525 -6.44 -5.71 -23.53
C LEU A 525 -7.47 -6.66 -24.19
N GLN A 526 -7.10 -7.30 -25.30
CA GLN A 526 -7.90 -8.35 -25.94
C GLN A 526 -8.03 -9.58 -25.05
N GLU A 527 -6.92 -10.03 -24.46
CA GLU A 527 -6.91 -11.20 -23.59
C GLU A 527 -7.73 -11.04 -22.31
N VAL A 528 -7.73 -9.84 -21.71
CA VAL A 528 -8.60 -9.55 -20.56
C VAL A 528 -10.05 -9.25 -20.95
N GLY A 529 -10.38 -9.23 -22.25
CA GLY A 529 -11.75 -9.06 -22.74
C GLY A 529 -12.31 -7.64 -22.63
N PHE A 530 -11.45 -6.61 -22.58
CA PHE A 530 -11.86 -5.20 -22.54
C PHE A 530 -11.71 -4.48 -23.89
N TYR A 531 -11.24 -5.17 -24.93
CA TYR A 531 -11.00 -4.60 -26.25
C TYR A 531 -11.83 -5.30 -27.32
N ARG A 532 -12.57 -4.52 -28.11
CA ARG A 532 -13.31 -5.00 -29.28
C ARG A 532 -12.78 -4.31 -30.52
N ASP A 533 -12.30 -5.08 -31.48
CA ASP A 533 -11.85 -4.52 -32.76
C ASP A 533 -13.07 -4.32 -33.67
N LEU A 534 -13.42 -3.07 -33.96
CA LEU A 534 -14.56 -2.74 -34.81
C LEU A 534 -14.13 -2.35 -36.24
N SER A 535 -12.85 -2.04 -36.51
CA SER A 535 -12.24 -1.95 -37.85
C SER A 535 -10.74 -1.58 -37.81
N ASP A 536 -10.00 -1.82 -38.91
CA ASP A 536 -8.58 -1.48 -39.14
C ASP A 536 -8.24 0.04 -39.03
N ALA A 537 -9.24 0.92 -38.90
CA ALA A 537 -9.02 2.34 -38.75
C ALA A 537 -8.68 2.71 -37.29
N TYR A 538 -7.61 3.50 -37.11
CA TYR A 538 -7.15 4.01 -35.80
C TYR A 538 -8.24 4.67 -34.93
N ILE A 539 -9.33 5.13 -35.54
CA ILE A 539 -10.44 5.86 -34.90
C ILE A 539 -11.45 4.91 -34.22
N THR A 540 -11.47 3.62 -34.57
CA THR A 540 -12.48 2.64 -34.08
C THR A 540 -11.99 1.69 -32.99
N GLN A 541 -10.81 1.93 -32.41
CA GLN A 541 -10.26 1.10 -31.33
C GLN A 541 -10.79 1.57 -29.95
N THR A 542 -11.82 0.90 -29.44
CA THR A 542 -12.48 1.27 -28.17
C THR A 542 -12.30 0.20 -27.09
N ILE A 543 -11.99 0.68 -25.88
CA ILE A 543 -12.10 -0.09 -24.64
C ILE A 543 -13.57 -0.13 -24.27
N THR A 544 -14.12 -1.34 -24.18
CA THR A 544 -15.52 -1.58 -23.81
C THR A 544 -15.59 -1.98 -22.34
N PRO A 545 -16.47 -1.38 -21.53
CA PRO A 545 -16.64 -1.80 -20.14
C PRO A 545 -17.19 -3.22 -20.08
N ARG A 546 -16.61 -4.06 -19.21
CA ARG A 546 -17.09 -5.43 -18.97
C ARG A 546 -18.50 -5.44 -18.36
N TYR A 547 -18.80 -4.48 -17.49
CA TYR A 547 -20.11 -4.31 -16.87
C TYR A 547 -20.73 -3.02 -17.39
N GLN A 548 -21.86 -3.14 -18.11
CA GLN A 548 -22.57 -1.97 -18.63
C GLN A 548 -23.51 -1.42 -17.56
N ILE A 549 -23.20 -0.21 -17.09
CA ILE A 549 -24.01 0.55 -16.14
C ILE A 549 -24.50 1.79 -16.86
N ALA A 550 -25.82 1.87 -17.05
CA ALA A 550 -26.46 2.93 -17.82
C ALA A 550 -26.37 4.29 -17.10
N MET A 551 -26.38 5.37 -17.87
CA MET A 551 -26.41 6.73 -17.35
C MET A 551 -27.79 7.11 -16.79
N ASP A 552 -28.86 6.63 -17.43
CA ASP A 552 -30.26 6.82 -17.03
C ASP A 552 -30.92 5.45 -16.79
N ASP A 553 -32.01 5.38 -16.01
CA ASP A 553 -32.72 4.15 -15.60
C ASP A 553 -33.37 3.33 -16.76
N SER A 554 -33.01 3.61 -18.02
CA SER A 554 -33.44 2.83 -19.17
C SER A 554 -32.59 1.56 -19.33
N ALA A 555 -33.12 0.47 -18.76
CA ALA A 555 -32.81 -0.93 -19.03
C ALA A 555 -31.44 -1.47 -18.58
N VAL A 556 -31.34 -1.81 -17.29
CA VAL A 556 -30.50 -2.95 -16.89
C VAL A 556 -31.14 -4.22 -17.47
N THR A 557 -30.68 -4.63 -18.65
CA THR A 557 -30.94 -5.99 -19.13
C THR A 557 -29.89 -6.88 -18.48
N PRO A 558 -30.25 -7.94 -17.74
CA PRO A 558 -29.28 -8.93 -17.33
C PRO A 558 -28.73 -9.56 -18.61
N GLY A 559 -27.51 -9.18 -18.99
CA GLY A 559 -26.81 -9.78 -20.12
C GLY A 559 -26.70 -11.28 -19.89
N GLY A 560 -27.37 -12.04 -20.76
CA GLY A 560 -27.37 -13.50 -20.74
C GLY A 560 -25.96 -14.05 -20.78
N VAL A 561 -25.72 -15.02 -19.91
CA VAL A 561 -24.59 -15.94 -19.99
C VAL A 561 -24.72 -16.73 -21.30
N VAL A 562 -23.66 -16.73 -22.09
CA VAL A 562 -23.30 -17.90 -22.93
C VAL A 562 -21.99 -18.44 -22.38
#